data_AF-A0A7C0X7I1-F1
#
_entry.id   AF-A0A7C0X7I1-F1
#
_cell.length_a   1.000
_cell.length_b   1.000
_cell.length_c   1.000
_cell.angle_alpha   90.00
_cell.angle_beta   90.00
_cell.angle_gamma   90.00
#
_symmetry.space_group_name_H-M   'P 1'
#
loop_
_entity.id
_entity.type
_entity.pdbx_description
1 polymer ?
#
loop_
_entity_poly.entity_id
_entity_poly.type
_entity_poly.pdbx_seq_one_letter_code
_entity_poly.pdbx_strand_id
1 'polypeptide(L)'
;MLENLKLALESTAFAHLTVGNIIMISIALTLIYYSVSRHAEPLLLIPISFGIIFANIPADVTGILDPPTSTQPGGLLWYIQRGLFMGVYPPLIFLGIGALTDFSFLISNPITVFLGAGAQAGIFVAFMIARMMGFDLKASASIGIIGGA
;
A
#
# COMPACT_ATOMS: atom_id res chain seq x y z
N MET A 1 -22.92 16.57 34.29
CA MET A 1 -23.02 17.03 32.88
C MET A 1 -21.63 17.26 32.27
N LEU A 2 -20.74 18.02 32.91
CA LEU A 2 -19.37 18.24 32.43
C LEU A 2 -18.51 16.96 32.40
N GLU A 3 -18.65 16.07 33.38
CA GLU A 3 -17.98 14.76 33.42
C GLU A 3 -18.42 13.82 32.29
N ASN A 4 -19.73 13.71 32.05
CA ASN A 4 -20.26 12.91 30.95
C ASN A 4 -19.82 13.44 29.58
N LEU A 5 -19.62 14.76 29.45
CA LEU A 5 -19.11 15.37 28.23
C LEU A 5 -17.62 15.06 28.01
N LYS A 6 -16.81 15.06 29.09
CA LYS A 6 -15.41 14.63 29.02
C LYS A 6 -15.28 13.16 28.65
N LEU A 7 -16.06 12.28 29.28
CA LEU A 7 -16.11 10.85 28.96
C LEU A 7 -16.56 10.59 27.52
N ALA A 8 -17.52 11.37 27.01
CA ALA A 8 -17.96 11.28 25.62
C ALA A 8 -16.91 11.79 24.62
N LEU A 9 -16.11 12.79 25.00
CA LEU A 9 -15.00 13.27 24.17
C LEU A 9 -13.84 12.26 24.18
N GLU A 10 -13.49 11.70 25.33
CA GLU A 10 -12.45 10.67 25.48
C GLU A 10 -12.81 9.34 24.79
N SER A 11 -14.10 9.04 24.63
CA SER A 11 -14.54 7.86 23.86
C SER A 11 -14.54 8.09 22.35
N THR A 12 -14.35 9.32 21.88
CA THR A 12 -14.26 9.61 20.44
C THR A 12 -12.86 9.34 19.91
N ALA A 13 -12.77 8.82 18.69
CA ALA A 13 -11.50 8.59 18.01
C ALA A 13 -10.67 9.88 17.84
N PHE A 14 -11.30 11.06 17.83
CA PHE A 14 -10.60 12.34 17.70
C PHE A 14 -9.71 12.67 18.90
N ALA A 15 -10.06 12.21 20.11
CA ALA A 15 -9.26 12.47 21.31
C ALA A 15 -7.94 11.65 21.34
N HIS A 16 -7.85 10.58 20.55
CA HIS A 16 -6.69 9.68 20.48
C HIS A 16 -5.81 9.91 19.25
N LEU A 17 -6.07 10.96 18.47
CA LEU A 17 -5.27 11.27 17.29
C LEU A 17 -3.87 11.74 17.68
N THR A 18 -2.86 11.03 17.20
CA THR A 18 -1.47 11.47 17.32
C THR A 18 -1.11 12.43 16.17
N VAL A 19 -0.06 13.23 16.37
CA VAL A 19 0.51 14.07 15.30
C VAL A 19 0.92 13.22 14.09
N GLY A 20 1.40 12.00 14.32
CA GLY A 20 1.75 11.05 13.25
C GLY A 20 0.55 10.68 12.37
N ASN A 21 -0.63 10.47 12.97
CA ASN A 21 -1.85 10.17 12.21
C ASN A 21 -2.24 11.34 11.30
N ILE A 22 -2.15 12.57 11.80
CA ILE A 22 -2.45 13.79 11.03
C ILE A 22 -1.51 13.93 9.83
N ILE A 23 -0.21 13.66 10.02
CA ILE A 23 0.78 13.68 8.95
C ILE A 23 0.45 12.64 7.88
N MET A 24 0.18 11.39 8.29
CA MET A 24 -0.12 10.31 7.35
C MET A 24 -1.41 10.55 6.56
N ILE A 25 -2.45 11.08 7.21
CA ILE A 25 -3.70 11.47 6.54
C ILE A 25 -3.43 12.59 5.53
N SER A 26 -2.59 13.57 5.86
CA SER A 26 -2.21 14.65 4.94
C SER A 26 -1.46 14.12 3.71
N ILE A 27 -0.57 13.14 3.89
CA ILE A 27 0.09 12.44 2.79
C ILE A 27 -0.93 11.71 1.92
N ALA A 28 -1.88 10.98 2.51
CA ALA A 28 -2.92 10.28 1.78
C ALA A 28 -3.79 11.23 0.93
N LEU A 29 -4.18 12.38 1.47
CA LEU A 29 -4.93 13.40 0.72
C LEU A 29 -4.10 13.96 -0.45
N THR A 30 -2.79 14.13 -0.26
CA THR A 30 -1.88 14.55 -1.32
C THR A 30 -1.80 13.50 -2.44
N LEU A 31 -1.75 12.22 -2.09
CA LEU A 31 -1.76 11.12 -3.05
C LEU A 31 -3.08 11.03 -3.82
N ILE A 32 -4.23 11.20 -3.15
CA ILE A 32 -5.55 11.30 -3.81
C ILE A 32 -5.55 12.47 -4.80
N TYR A 33 -5.09 13.64 -4.37
CA TYR A 33 -5.01 14.81 -5.24
C TYR A 33 -4.15 14.55 -6.48
N TYR A 34 -2.95 13.98 -6.32
CA TYR A 34 -2.07 13.68 -7.45
C TYR A 34 -2.69 12.64 -8.39
N SER A 35 -3.31 11.61 -7.83
CA SER A 35 -3.94 10.54 -8.58
C SER A 35 -5.10 11.03 -9.45
N VAL A 36 -5.92 11.95 -8.94
CA VAL A 36 -7.05 12.54 -9.68
C VAL A 36 -6.58 13.63 -10.66
N SER A 37 -5.76 14.58 -10.20
CA SER A 37 -5.37 15.75 -11.00
C SER A 37 -4.35 15.45 -12.09
N ARG A 38 -3.48 14.44 -11.89
CA ARG A 38 -2.43 14.06 -12.82
C ARG A 38 -2.65 12.69 -13.46
N HIS A 39 -3.78 12.03 -13.17
CA HIS A 39 -4.09 10.69 -13.64
C HIS A 39 -2.98 9.67 -13.36
N ALA A 40 -2.22 9.89 -12.28
CA ALA A 40 -1.19 8.97 -11.84
C ALA A 40 -1.86 7.74 -11.24
N GLU A 41 -1.69 6.59 -11.90
CA GLU A 41 -2.15 5.25 -11.52
C GLU A 41 -3.43 5.24 -10.66
N PRO A 42 -4.56 5.80 -11.13
CA PRO A 42 -5.73 6.04 -10.30
C PRO A 42 -6.37 4.78 -9.75
N LEU A 43 -6.22 3.67 -10.47
CA LEU A 43 -6.70 2.36 -10.05
C LEU A 43 -5.96 1.83 -8.81
N LEU A 44 -4.71 2.26 -8.57
CA LEU A 44 -3.90 1.78 -7.44
C LEU A 44 -3.75 2.86 -6.36
N LEU A 45 -3.41 4.09 -6.72
CA LEU A 45 -3.12 5.15 -5.75
C LEU A 45 -4.34 5.57 -4.94
N ILE A 46 -5.55 5.55 -5.52
CA ILE A 46 -6.77 5.87 -4.78
C ILE A 46 -7.04 4.83 -3.67
N PRO A 47 -7.13 3.50 -3.96
CA PRO A 47 -7.27 2.49 -2.91
C PRO A 47 -6.16 2.52 -1.85
N ILE A 48 -4.89 2.72 -2.25
CA ILE A 48 -3.77 2.83 -1.32
C ILE A 48 -3.98 4.02 -0.37
N SER A 49 -4.39 5.17 -0.90
CA SER A 49 -4.61 6.36 -0.08
C SER A 49 -5.75 6.18 0.91
N PHE A 50 -6.86 5.53 0.51
CA PHE A 50 -7.92 5.16 1.44
C PHE A 50 -7.42 4.19 2.51
N GLY A 51 -6.59 3.21 2.15
CA GLY A 51 -5.93 2.32 3.10
C GLY A 51 -5.09 3.07 4.13
N ILE A 52 -4.31 4.08 3.71
CA ILE A 52 -3.53 4.94 4.62
C ILE A 52 -4.46 5.71 5.55
N ILE A 53 -5.55 6.30 5.04
CA ILE A 53 -6.52 7.03 5.88
C ILE A 53 -7.09 6.09 6.95
N PHE A 54 -7.63 4.94 6.55
CA PHE A 54 -8.27 4.03 7.51
C PHE A 54 -7.28 3.43 8.52
N ALA A 55 -6.05 3.10 8.10
CA ALA A 55 -5.02 2.58 9.00
C ALA A 55 -4.52 3.63 10.01
N ASN A 56 -4.76 4.91 9.76
CA ASN A 56 -4.38 6.01 10.65
C ASN A 56 -5.56 6.59 11.45
N ILE A 57 -6.76 6.01 11.34
CA ILE A 57 -7.81 6.22 12.33
C ILE A 57 -7.42 5.41 13.57
N PRO A 58 -7.45 5.98 14.79
CA PRO A 58 -7.00 5.29 16.01
C PRO A 58 -7.60 3.89 16.14
N ALA A 59 -6.75 2.89 15.92
CA ALA A 59 -7.14 1.49 15.85
C ALA A 59 -7.67 1.00 17.21
N ASP A 60 -7.09 1.51 18.30
CA ASP A 60 -7.45 1.18 19.68
C ASP A 60 -8.92 1.46 20.02
N VAL A 61 -9.58 2.36 19.27
CA VAL A 61 -10.99 2.74 19.49
C VAL A 61 -11.91 2.09 18.45
N THR A 62 -11.39 1.70 17.28
CA THR A 62 -12.21 1.26 16.14
C THR A 62 -12.17 -0.24 15.88
N GLY A 63 -11.13 -0.94 16.33
CA GLY A 63 -10.93 -2.38 16.11
C GLY A 63 -10.90 -2.80 14.63
N ILE A 64 -10.73 -1.85 13.70
CA ILE A 64 -10.92 -2.10 12.26
C ILE A 64 -9.84 -3.03 11.67
N LEU A 65 -8.69 -3.14 12.35
CA LEU A 65 -7.57 -4.01 12.02
C LEU A 65 -7.38 -5.16 13.02
N ASP A 66 -8.28 -5.31 14.00
CA ASP A 66 -8.12 -6.31 15.06
C ASP A 66 -8.34 -7.74 14.54
N PRO A 67 -7.54 -8.71 15.00
CA PRO A 67 -7.76 -10.11 14.67
C PRO A 67 -9.04 -10.65 15.32
N PRO A 68 -9.72 -11.63 14.69
CA PRO A 68 -10.85 -12.30 15.30
C PRO A 68 -10.43 -13.02 16.58
N THR A 69 -11.26 -12.89 17.61
CA THR A 69 -11.12 -13.61 18.89
C THR A 69 -12.26 -14.63 19.02
N SER A 70 -12.17 -15.57 19.96
CA SER A 70 -13.23 -16.57 20.20
C SER A 70 -14.62 -15.97 20.49
N THR A 71 -14.66 -14.71 20.94
CA THR A 71 -15.88 -14.00 21.34
C THR A 71 -16.28 -12.87 20.40
N GLN A 72 -15.40 -12.43 19.48
CA GLN A 72 -15.64 -11.25 18.64
C GLN A 72 -15.07 -11.46 17.22
N PRO A 73 -15.83 -11.12 16.16
CA PRO A 73 -15.31 -11.15 14.80
C PRO A 73 -14.17 -10.13 14.63
N GLY A 74 -13.26 -10.39 13.70
CA GLY A 74 -12.16 -9.47 13.40
C GLY A 74 -12.65 -8.21 12.69
N GLY A 75 -11.80 -7.19 12.64
CA GLY A 75 -12.08 -5.98 11.90
C GLY A 75 -12.17 -6.21 10.39
N LEU A 76 -12.95 -5.40 9.68
CA LEU A 76 -13.14 -5.52 8.23
C LEU A 76 -11.79 -5.46 7.48
N LEU A 77 -10.93 -4.49 7.82
CA LEU A 77 -9.62 -4.36 7.17
C LEU A 77 -8.68 -5.51 7.53
N TRP A 78 -8.87 -6.16 8.68
CA TRP A 78 -8.13 -7.37 9.02
C TRP A 78 -8.38 -8.51 8.03
N TYR A 79 -9.64 -8.73 7.67
CA TYR A 79 -9.98 -9.75 6.67
C TYR A 79 -9.48 -9.39 5.28
N ILE A 80 -9.59 -8.12 4.89
CA ILE A 80 -9.11 -7.64 3.58
C ILE A 80 -7.58 -7.80 3.48
N GLN A 81 -6.80 -7.35 4.47
CA GLN A 81 -5.33 -7.47 4.41
C GLN A 81 -4.85 -8.92 4.42
N ARG A 82 -5.69 -9.88 4.82
CA ARG A 82 -5.30 -11.29 4.86
C ARG A 82 -4.96 -11.84 3.47
N GLY A 83 -5.66 -11.40 2.42
CA GLY A 83 -5.32 -11.82 1.05
C GLY A 83 -3.94 -11.32 0.59
N LEU A 84 -3.48 -10.19 1.11
CA LEU A 84 -2.11 -9.69 0.88
C LEU A 84 -1.09 -10.56 1.64
N PHE A 85 -1.28 -10.79 2.94
CA PHE A 85 -0.34 -11.57 3.76
C PHE A 85 -0.27 -13.06 3.40
N MET A 86 -1.37 -13.64 2.89
CA MET A 86 -1.37 -14.99 2.34
C MET A 86 -0.73 -15.07 0.95
N GLY A 87 -0.33 -13.93 0.36
CA GLY A 87 0.27 -13.87 -0.96
C GLY A 87 -0.72 -14.17 -2.09
N VAL A 88 -2.03 -13.97 -1.87
CA VAL A 88 -3.08 -14.30 -2.85
C VAL A 88 -3.32 -13.14 -3.82
N TYR A 89 -3.39 -11.90 -3.32
CA TYR A 89 -3.71 -10.75 -4.17
C TYR A 89 -2.66 -10.44 -5.24
N PRO A 90 -1.34 -10.40 -4.95
CA PRO A 90 -0.37 -10.04 -5.99
C PRO A 90 -0.35 -11.01 -7.18
N PRO A 91 -0.32 -12.35 -7.00
CA PRO A 91 -0.41 -13.28 -8.13
C PRO A 91 -1.72 -13.18 -8.91
N LEU A 92 -2.85 -12.94 -8.25
CA LEU A 92 -4.14 -12.76 -8.94
C LEU A 92 -4.15 -11.49 -9.79
N ILE A 93 -3.60 -10.39 -9.28
CA ILE A 93 -3.45 -9.14 -10.03
C ILE A 93 -2.52 -9.36 -11.23
N PHE A 94 -1.38 -10.04 -11.04
CA PHE A 94 -0.46 -10.36 -12.14
C PHE A 94 -1.04 -11.33 -13.17
N LEU A 95 -1.88 -12.29 -12.75
CA LEU A 95 -2.63 -13.13 -13.67
C LEU A 95 -3.58 -12.27 -14.53
N GLY A 96 -4.28 -11.31 -13.93
CA GLY A 96 -5.14 -10.37 -14.64
C GLY A 96 -4.36 -9.49 -15.63
N ILE A 97 -3.23 -8.94 -15.22
CA ILE A 97 -2.33 -8.16 -16.11
C ILE A 97 -1.86 -9.04 -17.27
N GLY A 98 -1.42 -10.27 -17.00
CA GLY A 98 -0.99 -11.22 -18.03
C GLY A 98 -2.12 -11.58 -19.01
N ALA A 99 -3.35 -11.76 -18.52
CA ALA A 99 -4.52 -12.03 -19.36
C ALA A 99 -4.91 -10.85 -20.27
N LEU A 100 -4.59 -9.62 -19.86
CA LEU A 100 -4.85 -8.39 -20.64
C LEU A 100 -3.66 -8.00 -21.55
N THR A 101 -2.52 -8.65 -21.42
CA THR A 101 -1.30 -8.32 -22.18
C THR A 101 -1.35 -8.89 -23.60
N ASP A 102 -1.21 -8.03 -24.61
CA ASP A 102 -1.09 -8.46 -26.01
C ASP A 102 0.36 -8.83 -26.35
N PHE A 103 0.58 -10.10 -26.69
CA PHE A 103 1.90 -10.63 -27.06
C PHE A 103 2.20 -10.52 -28.57
N SER A 104 1.25 -10.07 -29.40
CA SER A 104 1.39 -10.06 -30.86
C SER A 104 2.62 -9.26 -31.32
N PHE A 105 2.89 -8.11 -30.69
CA PHE A 105 4.07 -7.28 -30.99
C PHE A 105 5.38 -7.97 -30.58
N LEU A 106 5.40 -8.57 -29.38
CA LEU A 106 6.59 -9.26 -28.85
C LEU A 106 6.96 -10.47 -29.70
N ILE A 107 5.97 -11.24 -30.16
CA ILE A 107 6.17 -12.40 -31.04
C ILE A 107 6.65 -11.96 -32.43
N SER A 108 6.12 -10.84 -32.95
CA SER A 108 6.48 -10.32 -34.26
C SER A 108 7.88 -9.71 -34.30
N ASN A 109 8.39 -9.17 -33.19
CA ASN A 109 9.75 -8.66 -33.07
C ASN A 109 10.42 -9.08 -31.74
N PRO A 110 11.05 -10.26 -31.69
CA PRO A 110 11.58 -10.82 -30.44
C PRO A 110 12.76 -10.03 -29.86
N ILE A 111 13.42 -9.16 -30.64
CA ILE A 111 14.50 -8.29 -30.15
C ILE A 111 13.97 -7.33 -29.06
N THR A 112 12.67 -7.02 -29.07
CA THR A 112 12.03 -6.18 -28.06
C THR A 112 12.12 -6.76 -26.64
N VAL A 113 12.33 -8.07 -26.48
CA VAL A 113 12.58 -8.72 -25.18
C VAL A 113 13.81 -8.13 -24.49
N PHE A 114 14.84 -7.73 -25.25
CA PHE A 114 16.05 -7.12 -24.68
C PHE A 114 15.78 -5.72 -24.10
N LEU A 115 14.72 -5.04 -24.53
CA LEU A 115 14.28 -3.79 -23.91
C LEU A 115 13.81 -4.04 -22.46
N GLY A 116 13.09 -5.15 -22.24
CA GLY A 116 12.69 -5.60 -20.90
C GLY A 116 13.86 -6.07 -20.04
N ALA A 117 14.91 -6.62 -20.65
CA ALA A 117 16.16 -6.91 -19.93
C ALA A 117 16.83 -5.63 -19.40
N GLY A 118 16.69 -4.51 -20.10
CA GLY A 118 17.17 -3.20 -19.65
C GLY A 118 16.52 -2.74 -18.35
N ALA A 119 15.24 -3.05 -18.12
CA ALA A 119 14.54 -2.71 -16.87
C ALA A 119 15.15 -3.39 -15.64
N GLN A 120 15.83 -4.54 -15.81
CA GLN A 120 16.52 -5.23 -14.71
C GLN A 120 17.71 -4.42 -14.17
N ALA A 121 18.34 -3.59 -15.00
CA ALA A 121 19.41 -2.70 -14.55
C ALA A 121 18.90 -1.70 -13.50
N GLY A 122 17.67 -1.21 -13.65
CA GLY A 122 17.03 -0.32 -12.68
C GLY A 122 16.88 -0.97 -11.31
N ILE A 123 16.51 -2.25 -11.26
CA ILE A 123 16.42 -3.03 -10.02
C ILE A 123 17.77 -3.09 -9.31
N PHE A 124 18.84 -3.41 -10.03
CA PHE A 124 20.18 -3.47 -9.45
C PHE A 124 20.68 -2.10 -8.97
N VAL A 125 20.41 -1.03 -9.72
CA VAL A 125 20.79 0.33 -9.33
C VAL A 125 20.07 0.73 -8.04
N ALA A 126 18.75 0.56 -7.97
CA ALA A 126 17.97 0.86 -6.77
C ALA A 126 18.42 0.04 -5.55
N PHE A 127 18.69 -1.25 -5.75
CA PHE A 127 19.23 -2.14 -4.71
C PHE A 127 20.60 -1.66 -4.21
N MET A 128 21.53 -1.33 -5.10
CA MET A 128 22.88 -0.88 -4.72
C MET A 128 22.83 0.44 -3.96
N ILE A 129 22.00 1.39 -4.42
CA ILE A 129 21.80 2.66 -3.72
C ILE A 129 21.22 2.41 -2.31
N ALA A 130 20.18 1.59 -2.18
CA ALA A 130 19.62 1.24 -0.87
C ALA A 130 20.66 0.59 0.05
N ARG A 131 21.48 -0.32 -0.49
CA ARG A 131 22.54 -0.97 0.28
C ARG A 131 23.61 0.02 0.75
N MET A 132 23.97 0.98 -0.10
CA MET A 132 24.91 2.06 0.22
C MET A 132 24.36 3.04 1.27
N MET A 133 23.04 3.27 1.28
CA MET A 133 22.35 4.08 2.30
C MET A 133 22.22 3.37 3.65
N GLY A 134 22.70 2.13 3.77
CA GLY A 134 22.76 1.40 5.03
C GLY A 134 21.58 0.47 5.31
N PHE A 135 20.67 0.27 4.35
CA PHE A 135 19.59 -0.71 4.49
C PHE A 135 20.17 -2.14 4.54
N ASP A 136 19.47 -3.02 5.26
CA ASP A 136 19.81 -4.44 5.31
C ASP A 136 19.54 -5.10 3.95
N LEU A 137 19.97 -6.35 3.80
CA LEU A 137 19.85 -7.04 2.52
C LEU A 137 18.38 -7.25 2.11
N LYS A 138 17.50 -7.54 3.07
CA LYS A 138 16.08 -7.82 2.79
C LYS A 138 15.35 -6.54 2.39
N ALA A 139 15.51 -5.44 3.14
CA ALA A 139 14.89 -4.16 2.78
C ALA A 139 15.45 -3.63 1.45
N SER A 140 16.77 -3.74 1.24
CA SER A 140 17.38 -3.33 -0.03
C SER A 140 16.82 -4.12 -1.22
N ALA A 141 16.60 -5.43 -1.06
CA ALA A 141 15.98 -6.27 -2.07
C ALA A 141 14.54 -5.82 -2.37
N SER A 142 13.74 -5.52 -1.34
CA SER A 142 12.38 -4.99 -1.52
C SER A 142 12.35 -3.63 -2.21
N ILE A 143 13.26 -2.71 -1.84
CA ILE A 143 13.39 -1.39 -2.49
C ILE A 143 13.80 -1.55 -3.96
N GLY A 144 14.70 -2.49 -4.26
CA GLY A 144 15.17 -2.76 -5.61
C GLY A 144 14.03 -3.03 -6.60
N ILE A 145 12.97 -3.73 -6.19
CA ILE A 145 11.85 -4.09 -7.07
C ILE A 145 11.14 -2.85 -7.65
N ILE A 146 11.20 -1.69 -6.98
CA ILE A 146 10.63 -0.42 -7.48
C ILE A 146 11.30 -0.01 -8.80
N GLY A 147 12.59 -0.31 -8.98
CA GLY A 147 13.34 0.04 -10.18
C GLY A 147 13.07 -0.85 -11.40
N GLY A 148 12.16 -1.83 -11.30
CA GLY A 148 11.83 -2.73 -12.40
C GLY A 148 10.68 -2.26 -13.29
N ALA A 149 10.02 -1.16 -12.93
CA ALA A 149 8.89 -0.57 -13.64
C ALA A 149 9.31 0.68 -14.42
#